data_AF-A0A6J6DPD9-F1
#
_entry.id   AF-A0A6J6DPD9-F1
#
_cell.length_a   1.000
_cell.length_b   1.000
_cell.length_c   1.000
_cell.angle_alpha   90.00
_cell.angle_beta   90.00
_cell.angle_gamma   90.00
#
_symmetry.space_group_name_H-M   'P 1'
#
loop_
_entity.id
_entity.type
_entity.pdbx_description
1 polymer ?
#
loop_
_entity_poly.entity_id
_entity_poly.type
_entity_poly.pdbx_seq_one_letter_code
_entity_poly.pdbx_strand_id
1 'polypeptide(L)'
;MSMSLTSAFDAQQHRIDANQTRRAQKAIQLADTGLASLAFVILFAQDALQAVVGNTVGVALAGVICLLYSIRLLRNWRKIRWMRMPVMLVLFLVSSGIALLWSSDIRASLVAWALQLATAGAAIGMTMLLPWPALVKALGTAVRWVLGLGLIVEAISLFVVRGPVWGLTGHLAMLSFAAVVLLVVLPLQLADRTVWRGWGYMWILFALAALVYTQSPQSWLALIAVVVGRGLVEWTRATDPLKRRLIYVVSTGLLVGLITSLVMTWSEFAEASADGSWVALVSTSSPLAVVFFVAVLVTTYWRSWFVAVDRPQWDLDTRRPFTATSMLPLLMMTALIIAGAFDARLTTASGLLLVAIAAVVTKYPERLRGELR
;
A
#
# COMPACT_ATOMS: atom_id res chain seq x y z
N MET A 1 -8.52 -6.46 -60.99
CA MET A 1 -9.20 -7.25 -59.94
C MET A 1 -8.24 -7.95 -58.97
N SER A 2 -7.01 -8.32 -59.37
CA SER A 2 -6.01 -8.99 -58.52
C SER A 2 -5.41 -8.15 -57.38
N MET A 3 -5.31 -6.82 -57.54
CA MET A 3 -4.74 -5.90 -56.53
C MET A 3 -5.58 -5.75 -55.25
N SER A 4 -6.87 -6.16 -55.29
CA SER A 4 -7.76 -6.10 -54.12
C SER A 4 -7.61 -7.29 -53.18
N LEU A 5 -7.14 -8.43 -53.68
CA LEU A 5 -7.00 -9.66 -52.89
C LEU A 5 -5.70 -9.65 -52.08
N THR A 6 -4.61 -9.12 -52.63
CA THR A 6 -3.33 -8.96 -51.91
C THR A 6 -3.45 -7.93 -50.78
N SER A 7 -4.08 -6.78 -51.01
CA SER A 7 -4.28 -5.78 -49.94
C SER A 7 -5.21 -6.27 -48.83
N ALA A 8 -6.22 -7.09 -49.17
CA ALA A 8 -7.08 -7.74 -48.18
C ALA A 8 -6.32 -8.79 -47.35
N PHE A 9 -5.45 -9.58 -47.98
CA PHE A 9 -4.61 -10.57 -47.30
C PHE A 9 -3.58 -9.91 -46.37
N ASP A 10 -2.91 -8.85 -46.82
CA ASP A 10 -1.95 -8.09 -46.00
C ASP A 10 -2.63 -7.42 -44.80
N ALA A 11 -3.82 -6.85 -45.01
CA ALA A 11 -4.61 -6.28 -43.92
C ALA A 11 -5.06 -7.35 -42.91
N GLN A 12 -5.38 -8.55 -43.37
CA GLN A 12 -5.72 -9.68 -42.50
C GLN A 12 -4.49 -10.16 -41.72
N GLN A 13 -3.33 -10.27 -42.36
CA GLN A 13 -2.08 -10.67 -41.72
C GLN A 13 -1.65 -9.65 -40.65
N HIS A 14 -1.69 -8.35 -40.96
CA HIS A 14 -1.44 -7.30 -39.97
C HIS A 14 -2.39 -7.36 -38.78
N ARG A 15 -3.67 -7.70 -38.98
CA ARG A 15 -4.63 -7.89 -37.88
C ARG A 15 -4.28 -9.11 -37.03
N ILE A 16 -3.83 -10.21 -37.63
CA ILE A 16 -3.40 -11.41 -36.92
C ILE A 16 -2.18 -11.09 -36.06
N ASP A 17 -1.15 -10.47 -36.64
CA ASP A 17 0.09 -10.11 -35.94
C ASP A 17 -0.16 -9.08 -34.82
N ALA A 18 -1.02 -8.09 -35.07
CA ALA A 18 -1.45 -7.13 -34.06
C ALA A 18 -2.24 -7.80 -32.91
N ASN A 19 -3.07 -8.79 -33.21
CA ASN A 19 -3.79 -9.54 -32.19
C ASN A 19 -2.85 -10.47 -31.40
N GLN A 20 -1.87 -11.11 -32.04
CA GLN A 20 -0.88 -11.96 -31.39
C GLN A 20 0.00 -11.14 -30.43
N THR A 21 0.53 -10.01 -30.89
CA THR A 21 1.33 -9.09 -30.06
C THR A 21 0.53 -8.56 -28.86
N ARG A 22 -0.72 -8.14 -29.06
CA ARG A 22 -1.62 -7.74 -27.96
C ARG A 22 -1.87 -8.88 -26.96
N ARG A 23 -2.10 -10.11 -27.43
CA ARG A 23 -2.28 -11.28 -26.56
C ARG A 23 -1.02 -11.57 -25.73
N ALA A 24 0.15 -11.55 -26.36
CA ALA A 24 1.43 -11.75 -25.68
C ALA A 24 1.68 -10.67 -24.62
N GLN A 25 1.46 -9.39 -24.95
CA GLN A 25 1.57 -8.28 -24.00
C GLN A 25 0.61 -8.43 -22.81
N LYS A 26 -0.64 -8.81 -23.08
CA LYS A 26 -1.65 -9.04 -22.04
C LYS A 26 -1.26 -10.20 -21.12
N ALA A 27 -0.69 -11.28 -21.66
CA ALA A 27 -0.20 -12.42 -20.87
C ALA A 27 0.95 -12.02 -19.94
N ILE A 28 1.92 -11.23 -20.43
CA ILE A 28 3.03 -10.70 -19.61
C ILE A 28 2.48 -9.81 -18.49
N GLN A 29 1.56 -8.89 -18.81
CA GLN A 29 0.95 -8.01 -17.82
C GLN A 29 0.16 -8.78 -16.75
N LEU A 30 -0.54 -9.86 -17.14
CA LEU A 30 -1.22 -10.76 -16.21
C LEU A 30 -0.23 -11.47 -15.29
N ALA A 31 0.90 -11.96 -15.83
CA ALA A 31 1.94 -12.62 -15.05
C ALA A 31 2.58 -11.67 -14.03
N ASP A 32 2.90 -10.42 -14.43
CA ASP A 32 3.46 -9.43 -13.51
C ASP A 32 2.46 -9.00 -12.43
N THR A 33 1.18 -8.86 -12.78
CA THR A 33 0.11 -8.58 -11.82
C THR A 33 -0.07 -9.76 -10.84
N GLY A 34 0.02 -11.00 -11.35
CA GLY A 34 -0.05 -12.22 -10.55
C GLY A 34 1.11 -12.29 -9.55
N LEU A 35 2.33 -12.04 -10.01
CA LEU A 35 3.51 -12.01 -9.15
C LEU A 35 3.41 -10.91 -8.07
N ALA A 36 2.89 -9.73 -8.41
CA ALA A 36 2.63 -8.67 -7.43
C ALA A 36 1.57 -9.08 -6.40
N SER A 37 0.49 -9.74 -6.85
CA SER A 37 -0.54 -10.23 -5.93
C SER A 37 0.02 -11.28 -4.97
N LEU A 38 0.86 -12.20 -5.46
CA LEU A 38 1.54 -13.20 -4.63
C LEU A 38 2.48 -12.55 -3.63
N ALA A 39 3.24 -11.53 -4.05
CA ALA A 39 4.10 -10.78 -3.15
C ALA A 39 3.32 -10.06 -2.05
N PHE A 40 2.21 -9.39 -2.39
CA PHE A 40 1.34 -8.81 -1.37
C PHE A 40 0.76 -9.87 -0.44
N VAL A 41 0.31 -11.03 -0.94
CA VAL A 41 -0.19 -12.12 -0.08
C VAL A 41 0.89 -12.58 0.89
N ILE A 42 2.11 -12.87 0.42
CA ILE A 42 3.21 -13.33 1.27
C ILE A 42 3.55 -12.29 2.34
N LEU A 43 3.61 -11.00 1.98
CA LEU A 43 4.02 -9.94 2.89
C LEU A 43 2.92 -9.59 3.91
N PHE A 44 1.63 -9.61 3.52
CA PHE A 44 0.51 -9.41 4.44
C PHE A 44 0.23 -10.63 5.32
N ALA A 45 0.49 -11.84 4.81
CA ALA A 45 0.34 -13.08 5.54
C ALA A 45 1.67 -13.52 6.19
N GLN A 46 2.63 -12.62 6.41
CA GLN A 46 3.96 -12.99 6.89
C GLN A 46 3.90 -13.71 8.25
N ASP A 47 3.17 -13.13 9.20
CA ASP A 47 2.96 -13.73 10.54
C ASP A 47 2.26 -15.10 10.44
N ALA A 48 1.36 -15.22 9.47
CA ALA A 48 0.67 -16.46 9.11
C ALA A 48 1.65 -17.57 8.75
N LEU A 49 2.50 -17.24 7.77
CA LEU A 49 3.44 -18.15 7.17
C LEU A 49 4.51 -18.56 8.19
N GLN A 50 4.93 -17.63 9.06
CA GLN A 50 5.85 -17.95 10.14
C GLN A 50 5.22 -18.89 11.18
N ALA A 51 3.93 -18.74 11.50
CA ALA A 51 3.23 -19.64 12.42
C ALA A 51 3.07 -21.05 11.84
N VAL A 52 2.78 -21.17 10.54
CA VAL A 52 2.53 -22.47 9.88
C VAL A 52 3.81 -23.19 9.48
N VAL A 53 4.78 -22.47 8.89
CA VAL A 53 5.99 -23.04 8.27
C VAL A 53 7.24 -22.81 9.12
N GLY A 54 7.14 -22.03 10.19
CA GLY A 54 8.26 -21.63 11.04
C GLY A 54 8.90 -20.30 10.64
N ASN A 55 9.47 -19.60 11.63
CA ASN A 55 10.01 -18.26 11.48
C ASN A 55 11.04 -18.14 10.35
N THR A 56 12.01 -19.06 10.30
CA THR A 56 13.09 -19.05 9.30
C THR A 56 12.56 -19.13 7.87
N VAL A 57 11.61 -20.03 7.62
CA VAL A 57 11.06 -20.22 6.27
C VAL A 57 10.13 -19.07 5.88
N GLY A 58 9.30 -18.58 6.82
CA GLY A 58 8.43 -17.44 6.58
C GLY A 58 9.20 -16.16 6.23
N VAL A 59 10.27 -15.85 6.98
CA VAL A 59 11.16 -14.71 6.68
C VAL A 59 11.92 -14.93 5.36
N ALA A 60 12.39 -16.15 5.08
CA ALA A 60 13.07 -16.46 3.83
C ALA A 60 12.16 -16.25 2.60
N LEU A 61 10.89 -16.67 2.66
CA LEU A 61 9.93 -16.47 1.57
C LEU A 61 9.68 -14.97 1.30
N ALA A 62 9.47 -14.18 2.36
CA ALA A 62 9.33 -12.72 2.27
C ALA A 62 10.60 -12.06 1.71
N GLY A 63 11.77 -12.48 2.19
CA GLY A 63 13.07 -12.01 1.71
C GLY A 63 13.29 -12.33 0.23
N VAL A 64 12.99 -13.55 -0.20
CA VAL A 64 13.13 -13.99 -1.60
C VAL A 64 12.23 -13.17 -2.52
N ILE A 65 10.95 -12.98 -2.18
CA ILE A 65 10.05 -12.21 -3.06
C ILE A 65 10.47 -10.73 -3.15
N CYS A 66 10.93 -10.15 -2.04
CA CYS A 66 11.47 -8.79 -2.02
C CYS A 66 12.77 -8.69 -2.83
N LEU A 67 13.65 -9.70 -2.73
CA LEU A 67 14.89 -9.77 -3.49
C LEU A 67 14.62 -9.91 -5.00
N LEU A 68 13.64 -10.72 -5.40
CA LEU A 68 13.25 -10.87 -6.81
C LEU A 68 12.83 -9.53 -7.44
N TYR A 69 12.03 -8.73 -6.74
CA TYR A 69 11.68 -7.38 -7.22
C TYR A 69 12.87 -6.42 -7.20
N SER A 70 13.74 -6.51 -6.18
CA SER A 70 14.96 -5.71 -6.11
C SER A 70 15.92 -6.04 -7.26
N ILE A 71 16.07 -7.32 -7.63
CA ILE A 71 16.87 -7.75 -8.79
C ILE A 71 16.25 -7.25 -10.09
N ARG A 72 14.92 -7.35 -10.25
CA ARG A 72 14.22 -6.79 -11.43
C ARG A 72 14.42 -5.28 -11.55
N LEU A 73 14.39 -4.56 -10.43
CA LEU A 73 14.68 -3.13 -10.36
C LEU A 73 16.12 -2.83 -10.78
N LEU A 74 17.10 -3.55 -10.22
CA LEU A 74 18.52 -3.40 -10.55
C LEU A 74 18.83 -3.72 -12.01
N ARG A 75 18.17 -4.72 -12.61
CA ARG A 75 18.34 -5.04 -14.04
C ARG A 75 17.86 -3.92 -14.95
N ASN A 76 16.83 -3.18 -14.53
CA ASN A 76 16.28 -2.06 -15.30
C ASN A 76 16.77 -0.69 -14.79
N TRP A 77 17.85 -0.65 -13.98
CA TRP A 77 18.26 0.54 -13.23
C TRP A 77 18.63 1.74 -14.12
N ARG A 78 19.14 1.48 -15.33
CA ARG A 78 19.53 2.52 -16.29
C ARG A 78 18.35 3.36 -16.80
N LYS A 79 17.13 2.83 -16.75
CA LYS A 79 15.91 3.57 -17.15
C LYS A 79 15.36 4.44 -16.02
N ILE A 80 15.94 4.34 -14.82
CA ILE A 80 15.41 5.00 -13.63
C ILE A 80 16.01 6.41 -13.51
N ARG A 81 15.13 7.40 -13.46
CA ARG A 81 15.49 8.80 -13.21
C ARG A 81 15.78 9.01 -11.72
N TRP A 82 17.02 8.75 -11.29
CA TRP A 82 17.47 8.85 -9.89
C TRP A 82 17.05 10.16 -9.19
N MET A 83 17.08 11.28 -9.92
CA MET A 83 16.72 12.61 -9.39
C MET A 83 15.26 12.72 -8.91
N ARG A 84 14.37 11.82 -9.32
CA ARG A 84 12.96 11.81 -8.91
C ARG A 84 12.65 10.76 -7.83
N MET A 85 13.65 10.07 -7.27
CA MET A 85 13.41 9.18 -6.13
C MET A 85 13.00 9.96 -4.86
N PRO A 86 12.21 9.37 -3.95
CA PRO A 86 11.89 9.97 -2.66
C PRO A 86 13.17 10.04 -1.80
N VAL A 87 13.89 11.17 -1.89
CA VAL A 87 15.18 11.40 -1.19
C VAL A 87 15.06 11.09 0.30
N MET A 88 13.96 11.46 0.94
CA MET A 88 13.73 11.15 2.36
C MET A 88 13.71 9.64 2.65
N LEU A 89 13.19 8.81 1.73
CA LEU A 89 13.21 7.36 1.90
C LEU A 89 14.64 6.82 1.78
N VAL A 90 15.42 7.34 0.84
CA VAL A 90 16.82 6.93 0.67
C VAL A 90 17.65 7.36 1.88
N LEU A 91 17.48 8.59 2.35
CA LEU A 91 18.15 9.10 3.55
C LEU A 91 17.76 8.30 4.80
N PHE A 92 16.49 7.92 4.93
CA PHE A 92 16.03 7.01 5.98
C PHE A 92 16.76 5.65 5.93
N LEU A 93 16.82 5.01 4.76
CA LEU A 93 17.48 3.71 4.61
C LEU A 93 18.99 3.77 4.87
N VAL A 94 19.66 4.83 4.40
CA VAL A 94 21.10 5.04 4.62
C VAL A 94 21.40 5.34 6.09
N SER A 95 20.62 6.22 6.72
CA SER A 95 20.80 6.57 8.14
C SER A 95 20.46 5.42 9.09
N SER A 96 19.51 4.56 8.71
CA SER A 96 19.26 3.28 9.38
C SER A 96 20.47 2.33 9.22
N GLY A 97 21.12 2.34 8.04
CA GLY A 97 22.36 1.60 7.79
C GLY A 97 23.54 2.06 8.63
N ILE A 98 23.65 3.37 8.84
CA ILE A 98 24.69 3.98 9.68
C ILE A 98 24.53 3.52 11.14
N ALA A 99 23.30 3.28 11.61
CA ALA A 99 23.04 2.78 12.96
C ALA A 99 23.70 1.42 13.26
N LEU A 100 24.01 0.61 12.23
CA LEU A 100 24.70 -0.67 12.41
C LEU A 100 26.10 -0.52 13.01
N LEU A 101 26.75 0.65 12.85
CA LEU A 101 28.09 0.91 13.41
C LEU A 101 28.10 0.86 14.94
N TRP A 102 26.97 1.10 15.59
CA TRP A 102 26.82 1.07 17.05
C TRP A 102 26.01 -0.13 17.53
N SER A 103 25.75 -1.13 16.67
CA SER A 103 24.96 -2.30 17.02
C SER A 103 25.76 -3.32 17.84
N SER A 104 25.20 -3.75 18.96
CA SER A 104 25.78 -4.80 19.81
C SER A 104 25.78 -6.18 19.12
N ASP A 105 24.73 -6.49 18.35
CA ASP A 105 24.68 -7.67 17.48
C ASP A 105 24.68 -7.23 16.01
N ILE A 106 25.86 -7.28 15.38
CA ILE A 106 26.03 -6.87 13.98
C ILE A 106 25.27 -7.80 13.04
N ARG A 107 25.18 -9.11 13.34
CA ARG A 107 24.58 -10.09 12.43
C ARG A 107 23.06 -9.91 12.37
N ALA A 108 22.41 -9.80 13.52
CA ALA A 108 20.97 -9.58 13.58
C ALA A 108 20.58 -8.25 12.90
N SER A 109 21.34 -7.18 13.19
CA SER A 109 21.10 -5.85 12.60
C SER A 109 21.37 -5.80 11.09
N LEU A 110 22.37 -6.53 10.58
CA LEU A 110 22.60 -6.67 9.14
C LEU A 110 21.43 -7.36 8.44
N VAL A 111 20.87 -8.43 9.02
CA VAL A 111 19.72 -9.14 8.44
C VAL A 111 18.48 -8.24 8.43
N ALA A 112 18.20 -7.54 9.53
CA ALA A 112 17.07 -6.63 9.62
C ALA A 112 17.18 -5.48 8.59
N TRP A 113 18.35 -4.85 8.50
CA TRP A 113 18.60 -3.79 7.52
C TRP A 113 18.55 -4.29 6.07
N ALA A 114 19.10 -5.47 5.78
CA ALA A 114 19.02 -6.07 4.46
C ALA A 114 17.58 -6.38 4.05
N LEU A 115 16.74 -6.87 4.97
CA LEU A 115 15.32 -7.12 4.72
C LEU A 115 14.55 -5.80 4.51
N GLN A 116 14.88 -4.75 5.26
CA GLN A 116 14.32 -3.41 5.09
C GLN A 116 14.68 -2.82 3.73
N LEU A 117 15.95 -2.93 3.31
CA LEU A 117 16.39 -2.55 1.97
C LEU A 117 15.69 -3.34 0.87
N ALA A 118 15.59 -4.66 1.01
CA ALA A 118 14.91 -5.52 0.04
C ALA A 118 13.43 -5.14 -0.08
N THR A 119 12.78 -4.81 1.04
CA THR A 119 11.36 -4.40 1.08
C THR A 119 11.17 -3.04 0.41
N ALA A 120 12.02 -2.05 0.70
CA ALA A 120 11.98 -0.76 0.03
C ALA A 120 12.30 -0.88 -1.48
N GLY A 121 13.28 -1.71 -1.83
CA GLY A 121 13.62 -2.07 -3.20
C GLY A 121 12.45 -2.74 -3.92
N ALA A 122 11.71 -3.62 -3.24
CA ALA A 122 10.51 -4.25 -3.77
C ALA A 122 9.39 -3.24 -4.01
N ALA A 123 9.14 -2.31 -3.09
CA ALA A 123 8.17 -1.24 -3.26
C ALA A 123 8.50 -0.33 -4.46
N ILE A 124 9.77 0.07 -4.59
CA ILE A 124 10.26 0.85 -5.72
C ILE A 124 10.14 0.02 -7.02
N GLY A 125 10.52 -1.25 -6.98
CA GLY A 125 10.38 -2.21 -8.09
C GLY A 125 8.94 -2.32 -8.56
N MET A 126 8.00 -2.63 -7.67
CA MET A 126 6.58 -2.76 -7.97
C MET A 126 6.01 -1.48 -8.58
N THR A 127 6.30 -0.32 -8.00
CA THR A 127 5.79 0.97 -8.50
C THR A 127 6.40 1.39 -9.84
N MET A 128 7.62 0.96 -10.15
CA MET A 128 8.34 1.30 -11.38
C MET A 128 8.08 0.32 -12.52
N LEU A 129 7.80 -0.95 -12.20
CA LEU A 129 7.61 -2.02 -13.16
C LEU A 129 6.14 -2.26 -13.48
N LEU A 130 5.21 -1.99 -12.55
CA LEU A 130 3.79 -2.20 -12.76
C LEU A 130 3.03 -0.89 -12.99
N PRO A 131 2.05 -0.87 -13.92
CA PRO A 131 1.13 0.25 -14.04
C PRO A 131 0.24 0.33 -12.79
N TRP A 132 -0.17 1.54 -12.43
CA TRP A 132 -0.96 1.79 -11.23
C TRP A 132 -2.23 0.92 -11.12
N PRO A 133 -3.07 0.76 -12.17
CA PRO A 133 -4.24 -0.11 -12.10
C PRO A 133 -3.87 -1.58 -11.82
N ALA A 134 -2.74 -2.07 -12.32
CA ALA A 134 -2.28 -3.43 -12.04
C ALA A 134 -1.84 -3.57 -10.58
N LEU A 135 -1.14 -2.57 -10.03
CA LEU A 135 -0.73 -2.57 -8.63
C LEU A 135 -1.96 -2.52 -7.70
N VAL A 136 -2.93 -1.65 -7.99
CA VAL A 136 -4.19 -1.56 -7.23
C VAL A 136 -5.00 -2.86 -7.33
N LYS A 137 -5.06 -3.46 -8.53
CA LYS A 137 -5.73 -4.76 -8.73
C LYS A 137 -5.02 -5.88 -7.99
N ALA A 138 -3.69 -5.92 -8.02
CA ALA A 138 -2.87 -6.89 -7.32
C ALA A 138 -3.07 -6.78 -5.81
N LEU A 139 -3.01 -5.56 -5.25
CA LEU A 139 -3.26 -5.29 -3.84
C LEU A 139 -4.67 -5.73 -3.43
N GLY A 140 -5.71 -5.30 -4.17
CA GLY A 140 -7.09 -5.71 -3.85
C GLY A 140 -7.30 -7.22 -3.97
N THR A 141 -6.66 -7.90 -4.92
CA THR A 141 -6.74 -9.36 -5.07
C THR A 141 -6.05 -10.06 -3.91
N ALA A 142 -4.84 -9.61 -3.55
CA ALA A 142 -4.06 -10.16 -2.46
C ALA A 142 -4.79 -10.06 -1.12
N VAL A 143 -5.34 -8.89 -0.80
CA VAL A 143 -6.02 -8.66 0.47
C VAL A 143 -7.31 -9.49 0.58
N ARG A 144 -8.02 -9.75 -0.53
CA ARG A 144 -9.14 -10.70 -0.54
C ARG A 144 -8.69 -12.12 -0.24
N TRP A 145 -7.55 -12.56 -0.78
CA TRP A 145 -6.99 -13.88 -0.47
C TRP A 145 -6.58 -13.98 1.00
N VAL A 146 -5.88 -12.97 1.53
CA VAL A 146 -5.46 -12.94 2.94
C VAL A 146 -6.68 -12.99 3.87
N LEU A 147 -7.70 -12.17 3.61
CA LEU A 147 -8.92 -12.16 4.41
C LEU A 147 -9.75 -13.43 4.22
N GLY A 148 -9.92 -13.90 2.99
CA GLY A 148 -10.69 -15.09 2.68
C GLY A 148 -10.11 -16.34 3.33
N LEU A 149 -8.81 -16.57 3.16
CA LEU A 149 -8.11 -17.69 3.79
C LEU A 149 -8.10 -17.55 5.31
N GLY A 150 -7.89 -16.33 5.83
CA GLY A 150 -7.96 -16.06 7.27
C GLY A 150 -9.32 -16.40 7.87
N LEU A 151 -10.41 -15.95 7.25
CA LEU A 151 -11.78 -16.23 7.69
C LEU A 151 -12.14 -17.72 7.56
N ILE A 152 -11.72 -18.40 6.50
CA ILE A 152 -11.95 -19.85 6.33
C ILE A 152 -11.30 -20.62 7.48
N VAL A 153 -10.06 -20.28 7.82
CA VAL A 153 -9.32 -20.99 8.87
C VAL A 153 -9.93 -20.71 10.24
N GLU A 154 -10.32 -19.47 10.49
CA GLU A 154 -11.04 -19.12 11.71
C GLU A 154 -12.37 -19.90 11.82
N ALA A 155 -13.12 -20.00 10.72
CA ALA A 155 -14.35 -20.79 10.67
C ALA A 155 -14.08 -22.27 10.96
N ILE A 156 -13.08 -22.89 10.33
CA ILE A 156 -12.68 -24.28 10.60
C ILE A 156 -12.31 -24.46 12.08
N SER A 157 -11.56 -23.52 12.64
CA SER A 157 -11.17 -23.50 14.05
C SER A 157 -12.38 -23.54 14.99
N LEU A 158 -13.39 -22.70 14.72
CA LEU A 158 -14.63 -22.65 15.52
C LEU A 158 -15.37 -24.00 15.52
N PHE A 159 -15.40 -24.71 14.38
CA PHE A 159 -16.08 -26.00 14.28
C PHE A 159 -15.28 -27.17 14.86
N VAL A 160 -13.96 -27.20 14.67
CA VAL A 160 -13.12 -28.35 15.03
C VAL A 160 -12.58 -28.26 16.46
N VAL A 161 -12.06 -27.11 16.87
CA VAL A 161 -11.31 -26.97 18.13
C VAL A 161 -12.19 -26.40 19.26
N ARG A 162 -13.40 -25.90 18.94
CA ARG A 162 -14.36 -25.30 19.89
C ARG A 162 -13.75 -24.18 20.77
N GLY A 163 -12.80 -23.44 20.20
CA GLY A 163 -12.17 -22.25 20.79
C GLY A 163 -11.47 -21.44 19.69
N PRO A 164 -11.15 -20.15 19.92
CA PRO A 164 -10.38 -19.37 18.96
C PRO A 164 -8.96 -19.93 18.87
N VAL A 165 -8.61 -20.54 17.74
CA VAL A 165 -7.28 -21.15 17.53
C VAL A 165 -6.22 -20.11 17.22
N TRP A 166 -6.58 -18.84 17.03
CA TRP A 166 -5.71 -17.80 16.51
C TRP A 166 -5.36 -18.19 15.08
N GLY A 167 -6.21 -17.75 14.13
CA GLY A 167 -6.26 -18.20 12.74
C GLY A 167 -4.90 -18.25 12.02
N LEU A 168 -4.90 -18.82 10.80
CA LEU A 168 -3.72 -19.10 9.98
C LEU A 168 -2.68 -17.96 9.94
N THR A 169 -3.07 -16.70 10.23
CA THR A 169 -2.28 -15.47 10.41
C THR A 169 -1.42 -15.36 11.67
N GLY A 170 -1.51 -16.28 12.63
CA GLY A 170 -0.73 -16.23 13.87
C GLY A 170 -1.14 -15.11 14.84
N HIS A 171 -1.97 -14.13 14.43
CA HIS A 171 -2.60 -13.07 15.24
C HIS A 171 -3.80 -12.41 14.52
N LEU A 172 -4.82 -11.97 15.27
CA LEU A 172 -6.04 -11.30 14.78
C LEU A 172 -5.79 -9.89 14.22
N ALA A 173 -4.71 -9.23 14.66
CA ALA A 173 -4.37 -7.85 14.32
C ALA A 173 -4.03 -7.65 12.82
N MET A 174 -3.32 -8.60 12.20
CA MET A 174 -3.03 -8.51 10.76
C MET A 174 -4.28 -8.75 9.90
N LEU A 175 -5.21 -9.59 10.37
CA LEU A 175 -6.49 -9.80 9.69
C LEU A 175 -7.32 -8.52 9.71
N SER A 176 -7.40 -7.83 10.85
CA SER A 176 -8.13 -6.57 10.98
C SER A 176 -7.50 -5.45 10.14
N PHE A 177 -6.16 -5.35 10.11
CA PHE A 177 -5.48 -4.39 9.23
C PHE A 177 -5.72 -4.69 7.74
N ALA A 178 -5.62 -5.96 7.33
CA ALA A 178 -5.97 -6.37 5.97
C ALA A 178 -7.43 -5.98 5.64
N ALA A 179 -8.35 -6.11 6.59
CA ALA A 179 -9.74 -5.68 6.42
C ALA A 179 -9.86 -4.17 6.20
N VAL A 180 -9.13 -3.34 6.96
CA VAL A 180 -9.09 -1.88 6.74
C VAL A 180 -8.53 -1.57 5.35
N VAL A 181 -7.43 -2.20 4.94
CA VAL A 181 -6.87 -2.00 3.60
C VAL A 181 -7.86 -2.41 2.52
N LEU A 182 -8.62 -3.50 2.72
CA LEU A 182 -9.66 -3.90 1.78
C LEU A 182 -10.77 -2.86 1.71
N LEU A 183 -11.23 -2.34 2.86
CA LEU A 183 -12.24 -1.29 2.95
C LEU A 183 -11.77 0.05 2.40
N VAL A 184 -10.47 0.29 2.29
CA VAL A 184 -9.90 1.40 1.53
C VAL A 184 -9.95 1.12 0.03
N VAL A 185 -9.42 -0.04 -0.41
CA VAL A 185 -9.19 -0.34 -1.83
C VAL A 185 -10.49 -0.66 -2.59
N LEU A 186 -11.38 -1.47 -2.02
CA LEU A 186 -12.58 -1.98 -2.70
C LEU A 186 -13.57 -0.87 -3.09
N PRO A 187 -13.92 0.08 -2.18
CA PRO A 187 -14.81 1.17 -2.54
C PRO A 187 -14.26 2.05 -3.66
N LEU A 188 -12.94 2.26 -3.70
CA LEU A 188 -12.29 2.99 -4.80
C LEU A 188 -12.33 2.18 -6.11
N GLN A 189 -12.09 0.87 -6.04
CA GLN A 189 -12.22 -0.04 -7.19
C GLN A 189 -13.65 -0.12 -7.75
N LEU A 190 -14.66 -0.06 -6.88
CA LEU A 190 -16.08 0.00 -7.24
C LEU A 190 -16.44 1.33 -7.90
N ALA A 191 -15.91 2.45 -7.38
CA ALA A 191 -16.09 3.77 -7.97
C ALA A 191 -15.49 3.85 -9.38
N ASP A 192 -14.29 3.28 -9.58
CA ASP A 192 -13.64 3.20 -10.90
C ASP A 192 -14.17 2.02 -11.77
N ARG A 193 -15.24 1.31 -11.34
CA ARG A 193 -15.91 0.20 -12.05
C ARG A 193 -14.97 -0.96 -12.47
N THR A 194 -13.92 -1.20 -11.70
CA THR A 194 -12.95 -2.28 -11.96
C THR A 194 -13.40 -3.65 -11.44
N VAL A 195 -14.36 -3.67 -10.52
CA VAL A 195 -14.89 -4.87 -9.86
C VAL A 195 -16.41 -4.90 -10.01
N TRP A 196 -16.96 -6.09 -10.21
CA TRP A 196 -18.41 -6.27 -10.29
C TRP A 196 -19.10 -5.94 -8.95
N ARG A 197 -20.24 -5.25 -9.01
CA ARG A 197 -20.90 -4.66 -7.83
C ARG A 197 -21.24 -5.70 -6.76
N GLY A 198 -21.89 -6.80 -7.13
CA GLY A 198 -22.28 -7.85 -6.18
C GLY A 198 -21.08 -8.46 -5.47
N TRP A 199 -20.04 -8.80 -6.22
CA TRP A 199 -18.79 -9.32 -5.67
C TRP A 199 -18.09 -8.30 -4.74
N GLY A 200 -18.10 -7.02 -5.13
CA GLY A 200 -17.53 -5.95 -4.31
C GLY A 200 -18.25 -5.77 -2.97
N TYR A 201 -19.59 -5.77 -2.97
CA TYR A 201 -20.38 -5.65 -1.73
C TYR A 201 -20.20 -6.84 -0.81
N MET A 202 -20.16 -8.06 -1.36
CA MET A 202 -19.91 -9.28 -0.58
C MET A 202 -18.57 -9.19 0.18
N TRP A 203 -17.50 -8.74 -0.47
CA TRP A 203 -16.20 -8.61 0.18
C TRP A 203 -16.12 -7.43 1.16
N ILE A 204 -16.85 -6.34 0.92
CA ILE A 204 -17.00 -5.26 1.91
C ILE A 204 -17.67 -5.79 3.18
N LEU A 205 -18.73 -6.60 3.02
CA LEU A 205 -19.42 -7.24 4.14
C LEU A 205 -18.48 -8.18 4.91
N PHE A 206 -17.70 -9.02 4.22
CA PHE A 206 -16.71 -9.89 4.87
C PHE A 206 -15.62 -9.10 5.60
N ALA A 207 -15.13 -8.00 5.03
CA ALA A 207 -14.16 -7.15 5.69
C ALA A 207 -14.72 -6.46 6.95
N LEU A 208 -15.96 -5.96 6.89
CA LEU A 208 -16.65 -5.41 8.05
C LEU A 208 -16.90 -6.48 9.12
N ALA A 209 -17.34 -7.67 8.73
CA ALA A 209 -17.52 -8.80 9.63
C ALA A 209 -16.19 -9.19 10.30
N ALA A 210 -15.07 -9.17 9.58
CA ALA A 210 -13.74 -9.40 10.15
C ALA A 210 -13.35 -8.32 11.18
N LEU A 211 -13.66 -7.03 10.92
CA LEU A 211 -13.41 -5.97 11.90
C LEU A 211 -14.27 -6.09 13.16
N VAL A 212 -15.54 -6.45 13.00
CA VAL A 212 -16.45 -6.70 14.13
C VAL A 212 -16.01 -7.94 14.90
N TYR A 213 -15.54 -8.98 14.21
CA TYR A 213 -15.04 -10.19 14.87
C TYR A 213 -13.76 -9.92 15.67
N THR A 214 -12.82 -9.17 15.09
CA THR A 214 -11.52 -8.89 15.70
C THR A 214 -11.57 -7.87 16.83
N GLN A 215 -12.62 -7.03 16.91
CA GLN A 215 -12.83 -6.01 17.95
C GLN A 215 -11.60 -5.11 18.20
N SER A 216 -10.76 -4.92 17.17
CA SER A 216 -9.48 -4.22 17.28
C SER A 216 -9.68 -2.70 17.31
N PRO A 217 -9.43 -1.99 18.44
CA PRO A 217 -9.71 -0.55 18.56
C PRO A 217 -8.92 0.28 17.53
N GLN A 218 -7.64 -0.05 17.32
CA GLN A 218 -6.78 0.61 16.34
C GLN A 218 -7.27 0.47 14.90
N SER A 219 -7.86 -0.67 14.55
CA SER A 219 -8.40 -0.90 13.20
C SER A 219 -9.68 -0.09 12.97
N TRP A 220 -10.53 0.02 14.01
CA TRP A 220 -11.69 0.91 13.99
C TRP A 220 -11.28 2.39 13.89
N LEU A 221 -10.30 2.82 14.67
CA LEU A 221 -9.75 4.19 14.61
C LEU A 221 -9.19 4.50 13.23
N ALA A 222 -8.41 3.59 12.63
CA ALA A 222 -7.87 3.74 11.29
C ALA A 222 -9.00 3.85 10.24
N LEU A 223 -10.04 3.02 10.33
CA LEU A 223 -11.18 3.08 9.42
C LEU A 223 -11.96 4.39 9.56
N ILE A 224 -12.22 4.85 10.79
CA ILE A 224 -12.91 6.12 11.04
C ILE A 224 -12.13 7.27 10.40
N ALA A 225 -10.82 7.34 10.64
CA ALA A 225 -9.99 8.38 10.06
C ALA A 225 -9.91 8.32 8.52
N VAL A 226 -9.90 7.11 7.94
CA VAL A 226 -10.01 6.91 6.49
C VAL A 226 -11.33 7.44 5.96
N VAL A 227 -12.45 7.15 6.62
CA VAL A 227 -13.78 7.62 6.20
C VAL A 227 -13.86 9.14 6.29
N VAL A 228 -13.35 9.74 7.37
CA VAL A 228 -13.27 11.19 7.54
C VAL A 228 -12.37 11.81 6.47
N GLY A 229 -11.19 11.24 6.23
CA GLY A 229 -10.26 11.71 5.21
C GLY A 229 -10.86 11.64 3.80
N ARG A 230 -11.56 10.55 3.48
CA ARG A 230 -12.28 10.40 2.22
C ARG A 230 -13.38 11.46 2.08
N GLY A 231 -14.22 11.63 3.10
CA GLY A 231 -15.29 12.64 3.10
C GLY A 231 -14.74 14.06 2.93
N LEU A 232 -13.60 14.36 3.56
CA LEU A 232 -12.91 15.64 3.41
C LEU A 232 -12.37 15.84 1.98
N VAL A 233 -11.86 14.79 1.33
CA VAL A 233 -11.46 14.87 -0.08
C VAL A 233 -12.68 15.06 -0.99
N GLU A 234 -13.77 14.34 -0.77
CA GLU A 234 -14.98 14.48 -1.58
C GLU A 234 -15.61 15.89 -1.40
N TRP A 235 -15.58 16.43 -0.18
CA TRP A 235 -16.02 17.81 0.11
C TRP A 235 -15.16 18.87 -0.59
N THR A 236 -13.83 18.70 -0.57
CA THR A 236 -12.91 19.61 -1.28
C THR A 236 -13.02 19.49 -2.80
N ARG A 237 -13.30 18.29 -3.34
CA ARG A 237 -13.55 18.06 -4.78
C ARG A 237 -14.89 18.67 -5.24
N ALA A 238 -15.91 18.67 -4.38
CA ALA A 238 -17.22 19.25 -4.67
C ALA A 238 -17.24 20.79 -4.60
N THR A 239 -16.26 21.41 -3.95
CA THR A 239 -16.23 22.85 -3.72
C THR A 239 -15.37 23.58 -4.76
N ASP A 240 -15.88 24.69 -5.29
CA ASP A 240 -15.16 25.55 -6.22
C ASP A 240 -13.80 26.01 -5.65
N PRO A 241 -12.72 26.07 -6.45
CA PRO A 241 -11.38 26.42 -5.99
C PRO A 241 -11.32 27.74 -5.20
N LEU A 242 -12.11 28.74 -5.59
CA LEU A 242 -12.14 30.06 -4.96
C LEU A 242 -12.81 30.07 -3.58
N LYS A 243 -13.66 29.08 -3.28
CA LYS A 243 -14.40 28.99 -2.01
C LYS A 243 -13.77 28.00 -1.01
N ARG A 244 -12.63 27.38 -1.35
CA ARG A 244 -11.94 26.40 -0.50
C ARG A 244 -11.36 26.97 0.79
N ARG A 245 -11.29 28.30 0.95
CA ARG A 245 -10.75 28.96 2.15
C ARG A 245 -11.42 28.45 3.44
N LEU A 246 -12.74 28.29 3.44
CA LEU A 246 -13.46 27.79 4.62
C LEU A 246 -13.01 26.36 4.97
N ILE A 247 -12.83 25.49 3.98
CA ILE A 247 -12.40 24.11 4.21
C ILE A 247 -11.00 24.08 4.80
N TYR A 248 -10.07 24.86 4.26
CA TYR A 248 -8.71 24.92 4.82
C TYR A 248 -8.69 25.50 6.24
N VAL A 249 -9.53 26.49 6.56
CA VAL A 249 -9.65 27.02 7.92
C VAL A 249 -10.21 25.97 8.88
N VAL A 250 -11.30 25.29 8.50
CA VAL A 250 -11.90 24.23 9.33
C VAL A 250 -10.93 23.06 9.50
N SER A 251 -10.27 22.59 8.43
CA SER A 251 -9.33 21.48 8.50
C SER A 251 -8.08 21.85 9.32
N THR A 252 -7.61 23.09 9.21
CA THR A 252 -6.47 23.58 10.01
C THR A 252 -6.86 23.72 11.48
N GLY A 253 -8.05 24.25 11.78
CA GLY A 253 -8.57 24.32 13.14
C GLY A 253 -8.73 22.94 13.79
N LEU A 254 -9.27 21.96 13.04
CA LEU A 254 -9.36 20.57 13.50
C LEU A 254 -7.98 19.93 13.70
N LEU A 255 -7.02 20.19 12.80
CA LEU A 255 -5.66 19.70 12.94
C LEU A 255 -4.98 20.29 14.18
N VAL A 256 -5.10 21.61 14.41
CA VAL A 256 -4.56 22.27 15.60
C VAL A 256 -5.22 21.71 16.85
N GLY A 257 -6.54 21.57 16.87
CA GLY A 257 -7.26 20.97 18.00
C GLY A 257 -6.82 19.53 18.29
N LEU A 258 -6.60 18.71 17.26
CA LEU A 258 -6.11 17.34 17.40
C LEU A 258 -4.67 17.31 17.93
N ILE A 259 -3.79 18.19 17.43
CA ILE A 259 -2.41 18.31 17.93
C ILE A 259 -2.42 18.79 19.38
N THR A 260 -3.22 19.79 19.72
CA THR A 260 -3.34 20.28 21.10
C THR A 260 -3.88 19.18 22.02
N SER A 261 -4.90 18.43 21.60
CA SER A 261 -5.41 17.28 22.36
C SER A 261 -4.31 16.25 22.59
N LEU A 262 -3.55 15.90 21.55
CA LEU A 262 -2.46 14.92 21.63
C LEU A 262 -1.34 15.37 22.59
N VAL A 263 -0.98 16.65 22.55
CA VAL A 263 0.02 17.23 23.46
C VAL A 263 -0.46 17.19 24.90
N MET A 264 -1.75 17.45 25.14
CA MET A 264 -2.34 17.42 26.48
C MET A 264 -2.48 16.00 27.04
N THR A 265 -2.69 15.00 26.18
CA THR A 265 -2.83 13.57 26.56
C THR A 265 -1.61 12.75 26.14
N TRP A 266 -0.41 13.34 26.19
CA TRP A 266 0.80 12.68 25.67
C TRP A 266 1.16 11.43 26.47
N SER A 267 0.96 11.43 27.78
CA SER A 267 1.20 10.28 28.66
C SER A 267 0.39 9.06 28.24
N GLU A 268 -0.92 9.23 28.07
CA GLU A 268 -1.86 8.18 27.70
C GLU A 268 -1.57 7.70 26.27
N PHE A 269 -1.23 8.62 25.37
CA PHE A 269 -0.82 8.27 24.02
C PHE A 269 0.48 7.44 24.01
N ALA A 270 1.48 7.84 24.79
CA ALA A 270 2.76 7.14 24.87
C ALA A 270 2.58 5.71 25.42
N GLU A 271 1.72 5.53 26.42
CA GLU A 271 1.35 4.20 26.93
C GLU A 271 0.59 3.38 25.89
N ALA A 272 -0.42 3.96 25.24
CA ALA A 272 -1.24 3.27 24.24
C ALA A 272 -0.44 2.87 22.98
N SER A 273 0.59 3.64 22.62
CA SER A 273 1.44 3.42 21.44
C SER A 273 2.75 2.71 21.75
N ALA A 274 3.01 2.31 23.01
CA ALA A 274 4.27 1.71 23.43
C ALA A 274 4.65 0.47 22.60
N ASP A 275 3.65 -0.34 22.27
CA ASP A 275 3.81 -1.55 21.44
C ASP A 275 3.69 -1.27 19.94
N GLY A 276 3.41 -0.03 19.54
CA GLY A 276 3.18 0.36 18.15
C GLY A 276 4.39 0.10 17.26
N SER A 277 4.15 -0.43 16.07
CA SER A 277 5.23 -0.76 15.12
C SER A 277 6.10 0.43 14.72
N TRP A 278 5.52 1.60 14.51
CA TRP A 278 6.29 2.82 14.23
C TRP A 278 7.12 3.26 15.43
N VAL A 279 6.59 3.08 16.64
CA VAL A 279 7.30 3.38 17.88
C VAL A 279 8.46 2.42 18.04
N ALA A 280 8.26 1.12 17.82
CA ALA A 280 9.32 0.10 17.83
C ALA A 280 10.41 0.36 16.77
N LEU A 281 10.02 0.79 15.56
CA LEU A 281 10.97 1.15 14.50
C LEU A 281 11.79 2.38 14.89
N VAL A 282 11.15 3.39 15.47
CA VAL A 282 11.77 4.66 15.88
C VAL A 282 12.67 4.46 17.10
N SER A 283 12.24 3.66 18.08
CA SER A 283 12.98 3.41 19.32
C SER A 283 14.25 2.59 19.11
N THR A 284 14.29 1.77 18.05
CA THR A 284 15.46 0.95 17.68
C THR A 284 16.38 1.65 16.67
N SER A 285 15.94 2.78 16.10
CA SER A 285 16.66 3.49 15.04
C SER A 285 17.51 4.64 15.57
N SER A 286 18.49 5.08 14.76
CA SER A 286 19.26 6.30 15.05
C SER A 286 18.37 7.56 15.00
N PRO A 287 18.65 8.62 15.77
CA PRO A 287 17.85 9.85 15.75
C PRO A 287 17.70 10.46 14.35
N LEU A 288 18.74 10.36 13.51
CA LEU A 288 18.67 10.80 12.10
C LEU A 288 17.67 9.97 11.29
N ALA A 289 17.66 8.65 11.47
CA ALA A 289 16.69 7.78 10.81
C ALA A 289 15.25 8.11 11.23
N VAL A 290 15.02 8.46 12.49
CA VAL A 290 13.71 8.93 12.97
C VAL A 290 13.28 10.19 12.22
N VAL A 291 14.15 11.20 12.13
CA VAL A 291 13.86 12.45 11.41
C VAL A 291 13.51 12.17 9.95
N PHE A 292 14.29 11.33 9.26
CA PHE A 292 14.01 11.01 7.87
C PHE A 292 12.76 10.15 7.69
N PHE A 293 12.45 9.24 8.60
CA PHE A 293 11.23 8.44 8.57
C PHE A 293 9.99 9.31 8.73
N VAL A 294 9.99 10.20 9.72
CA VAL A 294 8.90 11.19 9.92
C VAL A 294 8.79 12.09 8.68
N ALA A 295 9.90 12.53 8.10
CA ALA A 295 9.89 13.30 6.86
C ALA A 295 9.30 12.51 5.67
N VAL A 296 9.53 11.19 5.58
CA VAL A 296 8.86 10.32 4.59
C VAL A 296 7.35 10.35 4.81
N LEU A 297 6.88 10.12 6.03
CA LEU A 297 5.45 10.09 6.34
C LEU A 297 4.79 11.43 6.02
N VAL A 298 5.33 12.54 6.53
CA VAL A 298 4.78 13.89 6.36
C VAL A 298 4.80 14.32 4.90
N THR A 299 5.94 14.17 4.20
CA THR A 299 6.03 14.60 2.79
C THR A 299 5.17 13.74 1.87
N THR A 300 5.03 12.44 2.17
CA THR A 300 4.15 11.55 1.40
C THR A 300 2.69 11.88 1.65
N TYR A 301 2.30 12.09 2.91
CA TYR A 301 0.94 12.48 3.27
C TYR A 301 0.55 13.81 2.60
N TRP A 302 1.41 14.83 2.75
CA TRP A 302 1.23 16.13 2.11
C TRP A 302 1.06 16.02 0.59
N ARG A 303 1.96 15.31 -0.10
CA ARG A 303 1.86 15.12 -1.56
C ARG A 303 0.61 14.34 -1.95
N SER A 304 0.27 13.29 -1.20
CA SER A 304 -0.91 12.47 -1.46
C SER A 304 -2.21 13.25 -1.32
N TRP A 305 -2.25 14.25 -0.43
CA TRP A 305 -3.38 15.15 -0.29
C TRP A 305 -3.61 15.96 -1.58
N PHE A 306 -2.59 16.62 -2.13
CA PHE A 306 -2.75 17.38 -3.39
C PHE A 306 -3.10 16.46 -4.57
N VAL A 307 -2.50 15.27 -4.64
CA VAL A 307 -2.85 14.27 -5.67
C VAL A 307 -4.31 13.82 -5.56
N ALA A 308 -4.86 13.76 -4.34
CA ALA A 308 -6.25 13.39 -4.10
C ALA A 308 -7.21 14.57 -4.34
N VAL A 309 -6.86 15.80 -3.95
CA VAL A 309 -7.78 16.95 -3.96
C VAL A 309 -7.75 17.70 -5.29
N ASP A 310 -6.57 17.83 -5.90
CA ASP A 310 -6.41 18.62 -7.12
C ASP A 310 -6.65 17.77 -8.37
N ARG A 311 -7.11 18.46 -9.42
CA ARG A 311 -7.30 17.83 -10.71
C ARG A 311 -5.93 17.46 -11.29
N PRO A 312 -5.84 16.37 -12.04
CA PRO A 312 -4.59 15.99 -12.69
C PRO A 312 -4.15 17.06 -13.73
N GLN A 313 -3.13 17.85 -13.40
CA GLN A 313 -2.59 18.96 -14.21
C GLN A 313 -1.29 18.58 -14.95
N TRP A 314 -1.29 17.49 -15.72
CA TRP A 314 -0.08 17.04 -16.45
C TRP A 314 -0.09 17.37 -17.95
N ASP A 315 -1.14 18.02 -18.43
CA ASP A 315 -1.36 18.42 -19.82
C ASP A 315 -2.11 19.76 -19.83
N LEU A 316 -2.26 20.39 -20.99
CA LEU A 316 -2.98 21.66 -21.13
C LEU A 316 -4.49 21.53 -20.87
N ASP A 317 -5.03 20.29 -20.89
CA ASP A 317 -6.42 20.01 -20.55
C ASP A 317 -6.65 20.06 -19.03
N THR A 318 -7.26 21.15 -18.59
CA THR A 318 -7.59 21.45 -17.19
C THR A 318 -8.90 20.80 -16.71
N ARG A 319 -9.65 20.10 -17.58
CA ARG A 319 -11.02 19.64 -17.30
C ARG A 319 -11.16 18.14 -17.08
N ARG A 320 -10.06 17.39 -16.96
CA ARG A 320 -10.13 15.93 -16.76
C ARG A 320 -10.94 15.55 -15.51
N PRO A 321 -11.75 14.48 -15.59
CA PRO A 321 -12.51 14.01 -14.44
C PRO A 321 -11.58 13.44 -13.36
N PHE A 322 -12.01 13.53 -12.11
CA PHE A 322 -11.31 12.89 -11.00
C PHE A 322 -11.41 11.37 -11.11
N THR A 323 -10.31 10.67 -10.82
CA THR A 323 -10.31 9.22 -10.60
C THR A 323 -10.46 8.92 -9.11
N ALA A 324 -11.14 7.82 -8.75
CA ALA A 324 -11.26 7.43 -7.35
C ALA A 324 -9.93 6.86 -6.82
N THR A 325 -9.22 6.09 -7.65
CA THR A 325 -7.93 5.51 -7.30
C THR A 325 -6.82 6.52 -7.00
N SER A 326 -6.95 7.80 -7.36
CA SER A 326 -5.99 8.84 -6.94
C SER A 326 -6.06 9.16 -5.44
N MET A 327 -7.16 8.83 -4.77
CA MET A 327 -7.30 8.94 -3.31
C MET A 327 -6.53 7.85 -2.55
N LEU A 328 -6.19 6.74 -3.22
CA LEU A 328 -5.66 5.56 -2.55
C LEU A 328 -4.37 5.82 -1.75
N PRO A 329 -3.35 6.56 -2.26
CA PRO A 329 -2.15 6.83 -1.47
C PRO A 329 -2.46 7.61 -0.19
N LEU A 330 -3.39 8.56 -0.23
CA LEU A 330 -3.79 9.35 0.93
C LEU A 330 -4.48 8.46 1.97
N LEU A 331 -5.53 7.74 1.56
CA LEU A 331 -6.29 6.89 2.48
C LEU A 331 -5.45 5.74 3.04
N MET A 332 -4.56 5.17 2.22
CA MET A 332 -3.60 4.17 2.66
C MET A 332 -2.63 4.75 3.69
N MET A 333 -2.07 5.94 3.45
CA MET A 333 -1.18 6.59 4.42
C MET A 333 -1.91 6.94 5.72
N THR A 334 -3.16 7.41 5.67
CA THR A 334 -3.99 7.62 6.87
C THR A 334 -4.14 6.34 7.68
N ALA A 335 -4.49 5.23 7.02
CA ALA A 335 -4.63 3.93 7.67
C ALA A 335 -3.30 3.45 8.27
N LEU A 336 -2.19 3.58 7.54
CA LEU A 336 -0.86 3.13 7.97
C LEU A 336 -0.32 3.94 9.14
N ILE A 337 -0.48 5.28 9.14
CA ILE A 337 -0.01 6.14 10.22
C ILE A 337 -0.72 5.78 11.53
N ILE A 338 -2.04 5.62 11.48
CA ILE A 338 -2.84 5.30 12.67
C ILE A 338 -2.60 3.87 13.11
N ALA A 339 -2.75 2.91 12.20
CA ALA A 339 -2.60 1.51 12.55
C ALA A 339 -1.18 1.23 13.05
N GLY A 340 -0.12 1.72 12.40
CA GLY A 340 1.23 1.44 12.87
C GLY A 340 1.65 2.22 14.13
N ALA A 341 0.91 3.26 14.52
CA ALA A 341 1.13 3.92 15.81
C ALA A 341 0.70 3.04 17.00
N PHE A 342 -0.27 2.14 16.81
CA PHE A 342 -0.84 1.33 17.90
C PHE A 342 -0.61 -0.17 17.73
N ASP A 343 -0.45 -0.64 16.49
CA ASP A 343 -0.32 -2.05 16.16
C ASP A 343 1.15 -2.46 16.05
N ALA A 344 1.57 -3.44 16.86
CA ALA A 344 2.93 -3.96 16.92
C ALA A 344 3.38 -4.66 15.64
N ARG A 345 2.46 -5.25 14.88
CA ARG A 345 2.79 -6.17 13.79
C ARG A 345 2.84 -5.51 12.41
N LEU A 346 2.52 -4.21 12.34
CA LEU A 346 2.72 -3.40 11.13
C LEU A 346 4.19 -3.13 10.78
N THR A 347 5.13 -3.52 11.67
CA THR A 347 6.58 -3.57 11.40
C THR A 347 6.94 -4.68 10.40
N THR A 348 6.02 -5.61 10.12
CA THR A 348 6.20 -6.55 9.01
C THR A 348 6.45 -5.80 7.70
N ALA A 349 7.14 -6.44 6.77
CA ALA A 349 7.54 -5.86 5.50
C ALA A 349 6.36 -5.18 4.74
N SER A 350 5.12 -5.58 5.00
CA SER A 350 3.90 -4.98 4.42
C SER A 350 3.72 -3.48 4.72
N GLY A 351 3.91 -3.03 5.96
CA GLY A 351 3.69 -1.64 6.35
C GLY A 351 4.68 -0.69 5.65
N LEU A 352 5.97 -1.00 5.77
CA LEU A 352 7.05 -0.27 5.08
C LEU A 352 6.89 -0.32 3.56
N LEU A 353 6.52 -1.49 3.00
CA LEU A 353 6.28 -1.65 1.56
C LEU A 353 5.20 -0.67 1.09
N LEU A 354 4.06 -0.57 1.79
CA LEU A 354 2.97 0.31 1.40
C LEU A 354 3.33 1.79 1.56
N VAL A 355 4.04 2.16 2.64
CA VAL A 355 4.59 3.52 2.81
C VAL A 355 5.54 3.87 1.66
N ALA A 356 6.45 2.97 1.29
CA ALA A 356 7.38 3.18 0.20
C ALA A 356 6.67 3.24 -1.17
N ILE A 357 5.66 2.40 -1.41
CA ILE A 357 4.81 2.47 -2.61
C ILE A 357 4.14 3.85 -2.69
N ALA A 358 3.56 4.34 -1.60
CA ALA A 358 2.90 5.65 -1.52
C ALA A 358 3.90 6.80 -1.72
N ALA A 359 5.08 6.73 -1.11
CA ALA A 359 6.14 7.72 -1.22
C ALA A 359 6.67 7.84 -2.66
N VAL A 360 6.76 6.72 -3.37
CA VAL A 360 7.20 6.69 -4.76
C VAL A 360 6.09 7.16 -5.69
N VAL A 361 4.87 6.62 -5.60
CA VAL A 361 3.78 6.95 -6.55
C VAL A 361 3.42 8.43 -6.50
N THR A 362 3.45 9.06 -5.32
CA THR A 362 3.15 10.48 -5.15
C THR A 362 4.20 11.42 -5.77
N LYS A 363 5.43 10.93 -6.01
CA LYS A 363 6.44 11.66 -6.80
C LYS A 363 6.28 11.49 -8.32
N TYR A 364 5.54 10.48 -8.76
CA TYR A 364 5.25 10.21 -10.18
C TYR A 364 3.74 10.20 -10.42
N PRO A 365 3.06 11.34 -10.21
CA PRO A 365 1.60 11.40 -10.32
C PRO A 365 1.11 11.04 -11.73
N GLU A 366 1.95 11.25 -12.75
CA GLU A 366 1.73 10.80 -14.13
C GLU A 366 1.41 9.30 -14.26
N ARG A 367 1.86 8.46 -13.32
CA ARG A 367 1.63 7.00 -13.34
C ARG A 367 0.23 6.59 -12.93
N LEU A 368 -0.51 7.47 -12.26
CA LEU A 368 -1.91 7.23 -11.93
C LEU A 368 -2.79 7.11 -13.18
N ARG A 369 -2.27 7.48 -14.37
CA ARG A 369 -2.93 7.35 -15.68
C ARG A 369 -3.15 5.91 -16.13
N GLY A 370 -2.42 4.93 -15.61
CA GLY A 370 -2.50 3.54 -16.09
C GLY A 370 -1.92 3.27 -17.49
N GLU A 371 -1.60 4.31 -18.25
CA GLU A 371 -0.86 4.22 -19.51
C GLU A 371 0.64 4.34 -19.26
N LEU A 372 1.36 3.21 -19.33
CA LEU A 372 2.80 3.24 -19.55
C LEU A 372 3.01 3.71 -21.00
N ARG A 373 3.58 4.91 -21.18
CA ARG A 373 4.18 5.26 -22.46
C ARG A 373 5.48 4.50 -22.65
#